data_AF-A0A7S3GDG4-F1
#
_entry.id   AF-A0A7S3GDG4-F1
#
_cell.length_a   1.000
_cell.length_b   1.000
_cell.length_c   1.000
_cell.angle_alpha   90.00
_cell.angle_beta   90.00
_cell.angle_gamma   90.00
#
_symmetry.space_group_name_H-M   'P 1'
#
loop_
_entity.id
_entity.type
_entity.pdbx_description
1 polymer ?
#
loop_
_entity_poly.entity_id
_entity_poly.type
_entity_poly.pdbx_seq_one_letter_code
_entity_poly.pdbx_strand_id
1 'polypeptide(L)'
;MSCIFSILFYVFLYFFQHRVVETRQKLRSLEPLAGRTLMVRGIPVEKRTQEDVADFFSSHGCTLEVTRFLHITTTIMARRKELRRVMTRRRRMERKGERTKDIDVEVKAAKERLKNAVDEELQPDGIAFASFLSADDADVAAKKLRLPVVGSACRSHFSVYQAPAPKDIIWKNIRNRPLGIAGRMLAVNIPLFLLFFLFTTPVSLFSAVTEVSIAILQQNATD
;
A
#
# COMPACT_ATOMS: atom_id res chain seq x y z
N MET A 1 -3.11 34.19 -27.64
CA MET A 1 -2.34 33.96 -26.39
C MET A 1 -2.64 32.60 -25.77
N SER A 2 -3.90 32.23 -25.54
CA SER A 2 -4.25 30.95 -24.89
C SER A 2 -3.74 29.70 -25.63
N CYS A 3 -3.87 29.63 -26.96
CA CYS A 3 -3.36 28.48 -27.73
C CYS A 3 -1.84 28.34 -27.64
N ILE A 4 -1.11 29.45 -27.65
CA ILE A 4 0.36 29.45 -27.52
C ILE A 4 0.75 28.90 -26.14
N PHE A 5 0.07 29.33 -25.08
CA PHE A 5 0.30 28.83 -23.73
C PHE A 5 -0.02 27.33 -23.61
N SER A 6 -1.16 26.87 -24.17
CA SER A 6 -1.53 25.46 -24.17
C SER A 6 -0.51 24.59 -24.93
N ILE A 7 -0.01 25.06 -26.08
CA ILE A 7 1.01 24.35 -26.85
C ILE A 7 2.32 24.26 -26.06
N LEU A 8 2.79 25.38 -25.48
CA LEU A 8 4.00 25.39 -24.66
C LEU A 8 3.87 24.48 -23.44
N PHE A 9 2.72 24.49 -22.77
CA PHE A 9 2.45 23.62 -21.63
C PHE A 9 2.41 22.14 -22.03
N TYR A 10 1.78 21.80 -23.16
CA TYR A 10 1.77 20.44 -23.67
C TYR A 10 3.18 19.94 -24.00
N VAL A 11 3.99 20.77 -24.68
CA VAL A 11 5.39 20.45 -24.99
C VAL A 11 6.19 20.24 -23.70
N PHE A 12 6.01 21.11 -22.69
CA PHE A 12 6.64 20.94 -21.38
C PHE A 12 6.23 19.62 -20.71
N LEU A 13 4.93 19.30 -20.67
CA LEU A 13 4.43 18.05 -20.09
C LEU A 13 4.97 16.83 -20.83
N TYR A 14 5.04 16.87 -22.16
CA TYR A 14 5.59 15.79 -22.97
C TYR A 14 7.06 15.52 -22.61
N PHE A 15 7.90 16.55 -22.58
CA PHE A 15 9.31 16.41 -22.19
C PHE A 15 9.47 15.95 -20.75
N PHE A 16 8.67 16.49 -19.84
CA PHE A 16 8.69 16.11 -18.43
C PHE A 16 8.31 14.64 -18.25
N GLN A 17 7.22 14.20 -18.88
CA GLN A 17 6.77 12.82 -18.83
C GLN A 17 7.83 11.86 -19.39
N HIS A 18 8.47 12.20 -20.50
CA HIS A 18 9.55 11.38 -21.06
C HIS A 18 10.71 11.23 -20.08
N ARG A 19 11.18 12.32 -19.47
CA ARG A 19 12.25 12.28 -18.45
C ARG A 19 11.86 11.46 -17.23
N VAL A 20 10.62 11.58 -16.77
CA VAL A 20 10.11 10.80 -15.63
C VAL A 20 10.08 9.30 -15.95
N VAL A 21 9.65 8.91 -17.16
CA VAL A 21 9.62 7.51 -17.57
C VAL A 21 11.02 6.92 -17.63
N GLU A 22 11.97 7.63 -18.26
CA GLU A 22 13.37 7.19 -18.36
C GLU A 22 14.00 7.03 -16.96
N THR A 23 13.77 8.00 -16.08
CA THR A 23 14.26 7.95 -14.70
C THR A 23 13.65 6.78 -13.94
N ARG A 24 12.34 6.51 -14.10
CA ARG A 24 11.66 5.37 -13.48
C ARG A 24 12.20 4.03 -13.98
N GLN A 25 12.53 3.91 -15.27
CA GLN A 25 13.15 2.69 -15.81
C GLN A 25 14.52 2.44 -15.18
N LYS A 26 15.36 3.48 -15.06
CA LYS A 26 16.66 3.39 -14.38
C LYS A 26 16.54 3.02 -12.89
N LEU A 27 15.55 3.57 -12.19
CA LEU A 27 15.26 3.21 -10.79
C LEU A 27 14.78 1.76 -10.67
N ARG A 28 14.01 1.28 -11.63
CA ARG A 28 13.49 -0.09 -11.62
C ARG A 28 14.60 -1.13 -11.70
N SER A 29 15.66 -0.86 -12.47
CA SER A 29 16.84 -1.73 -12.49
C SER A 29 17.62 -1.76 -11.15
N LEU A 30 17.40 -0.79 -10.26
CA LEU A 30 18.08 -0.71 -8.96
C LEU A 30 17.35 -1.44 -7.82
N GLU A 31 16.07 -1.78 -7.97
CA GLU A 31 15.30 -2.53 -6.97
C GLU A 31 15.06 -3.99 -7.40
N PRO A 32 16.05 -4.89 -7.20
CA PRO A 32 15.99 -6.23 -7.76
C PRO A 32 14.84 -7.06 -7.18
N LEU A 33 14.50 -6.87 -5.90
CA LEU A 33 13.53 -7.74 -5.22
C LEU A 33 12.08 -7.41 -5.58
N ALA A 34 11.72 -6.12 -5.67
CA ALA A 34 10.36 -5.68 -5.96
C ALA A 34 10.01 -5.87 -7.44
N GLY A 35 10.97 -5.68 -8.34
CA GLY A 35 10.80 -5.94 -9.77
C GLY A 35 10.53 -7.41 -10.09
N ARG A 36 11.09 -8.33 -9.29
CA ARG A 36 11.01 -9.79 -9.48
C ARG A 36 9.87 -10.47 -8.73
N THR A 37 9.12 -9.73 -7.92
CA THR A 37 8.09 -10.31 -7.04
C THR A 37 6.70 -9.85 -7.44
N LEU A 38 5.77 -10.80 -7.53
CA LEU A 38 4.35 -10.55 -7.75
C LEU A 38 3.57 -10.83 -6.46
N MET A 39 2.59 -9.98 -6.20
CA MET A 39 1.61 -10.15 -5.15
C MET A 39 0.38 -10.85 -5.73
N VAL A 40 0.08 -12.04 -5.23
CA VAL A 40 -1.10 -12.82 -5.56
C VAL A 40 -2.13 -12.63 -4.45
N ARG A 41 -3.37 -12.28 -4.81
CA ARG A 41 -4.50 -12.13 -3.87
C ARG A 41 -5.70 -12.96 -4.32
N GLY A 42 -6.61 -13.21 -3.39
CA GLY A 42 -7.87 -13.90 -3.67
C GLY A 42 -7.75 -15.41 -3.77
N ILE A 43 -6.69 -15.99 -3.18
CA ILE A 43 -6.42 -17.43 -3.23
C ILE A 43 -7.53 -18.17 -2.46
N PRO A 44 -8.24 -19.13 -3.10
CA PRO A 44 -9.27 -19.94 -2.44
C PRO A 44 -8.70 -20.67 -1.23
N VAL A 45 -9.53 -20.95 -0.21
CA VAL A 45 -9.09 -21.62 1.02
C VAL A 45 -8.50 -22.99 0.72
N GLU A 46 -9.05 -23.66 -0.28
CA GLU A 46 -8.65 -25.01 -0.71
C GLU A 46 -7.29 -25.02 -1.43
N LYS A 47 -6.86 -23.89 -1.99
CA LYS A 47 -5.65 -23.78 -2.83
C LYS A 47 -4.54 -22.93 -2.20
N ARG A 48 -4.47 -22.90 -0.87
CA ARG A 48 -3.46 -22.09 -0.14
C ARG A 48 -2.16 -22.84 0.14
N THR A 49 -1.77 -23.74 -0.75
CA THR A 49 -0.48 -24.42 -0.69
C THR A 49 0.51 -23.78 -1.66
N GLN A 50 1.81 -23.87 -1.35
CA GLN A 50 2.87 -23.37 -2.25
C GLN A 50 2.82 -24.06 -3.62
N GLU A 51 2.49 -25.35 -3.63
CA GLU A 51 2.33 -26.18 -4.82
C GLU A 51 1.17 -25.66 -5.69
N ASP A 52 0.00 -25.38 -5.11
CA ASP A 52 -1.16 -24.88 -5.88
C ASP A 52 -0.86 -23.56 -6.62
N VAL A 53 -0.11 -22.68 -5.97
CA VAL A 53 0.32 -21.42 -6.59
C VAL A 53 1.36 -21.71 -7.68
N ALA A 54 2.32 -22.60 -7.42
CA ALA A 54 3.30 -23.02 -8.41
C ALA A 54 2.64 -23.63 -9.65
N ASP A 55 1.65 -24.49 -9.47
CA ASP A 55 0.84 -25.11 -10.52
C ASP A 55 0.01 -24.07 -11.29
N PHE A 56 -0.53 -23.07 -10.59
CA PHE A 56 -1.22 -21.97 -11.22
C PHE A 56 -0.30 -21.17 -12.16
N PHE A 57 0.93 -20.85 -11.76
CA PHE A 57 1.86 -20.15 -12.66
C PHE A 57 2.39 -21.08 -13.77
N SER A 58 2.63 -22.35 -13.45
CA SER A 58 3.13 -23.35 -14.41
C SER A 58 2.13 -23.64 -15.52
N SER A 59 0.83 -23.74 -15.18
CA SER A 59 -0.26 -23.88 -16.17
C SER A 59 -0.37 -22.69 -17.12
N HIS A 60 0.17 -21.53 -16.74
CA HIS A 60 0.26 -20.33 -17.58
C HIS A 60 1.65 -20.14 -18.21
N GLY A 61 2.52 -21.16 -18.15
CA GLY A 61 3.85 -21.15 -18.75
C GLY A 61 4.85 -20.21 -18.06
N CYS A 62 4.68 -19.98 -16.76
CA CYS A 62 5.55 -19.12 -15.95
C CYS A 62 6.27 -19.96 -14.90
N THR A 63 7.61 -19.89 -14.83
CA THR A 63 8.41 -20.62 -13.84
C THR A 63 8.67 -19.76 -12.61
N LEU A 64 8.30 -20.28 -11.43
CA LEU A 64 8.53 -19.60 -10.15
C LEU A 64 9.83 -20.07 -9.49
N GLU A 65 10.49 -19.15 -8.78
CA GLU A 65 11.66 -19.46 -7.96
C GLU A 65 11.23 -19.78 -6.53
N VAL A 66 10.44 -18.88 -5.92
CA VAL A 66 9.99 -19.01 -4.52
C VAL A 66 8.59 -18.44 -4.37
N THR A 67 7.71 -19.18 -3.68
CA THR A 67 6.40 -18.68 -3.25
C THR A 67 6.36 -18.57 -1.74
N ARG A 68 5.96 -17.41 -1.20
CA ARG A 68 5.76 -17.20 0.23
C ARG A 68 4.36 -16.71 0.52
N PHE A 69 3.62 -17.49 1.30
CA PHE A 69 2.32 -17.09 1.81
C PHE A 69 2.44 -16.10 2.95
N LEU A 70 1.55 -15.12 2.96
CA LEU A 70 1.43 -14.23 4.08
C LEU A 70 0.73 -14.97 5.24
N HIS A 71 1.43 -15.04 6.37
CA HIS A 71 0.87 -15.53 7.64
C HIS A 71 0.75 -14.37 8.62
N ILE A 72 0.60 -13.14 8.11
CA ILE A 72 0.75 -11.95 8.93
C ILE A 72 -0.61 -11.45 9.36
N THR A 73 -0.94 -11.84 10.56
CA THR A 73 -2.11 -11.36 11.28
C THR A 73 -1.76 -10.13 12.11
N THR A 74 -2.77 -9.31 12.37
CA THR A 74 -2.67 -8.11 13.22
C THR A 74 -2.16 -8.45 14.62
N THR A 75 -2.48 -9.66 15.10
CA THR A 75 -2.03 -10.28 16.36
C THR A 75 -0.52 -10.52 16.34
N ILE A 76 0.03 -11.23 15.35
CA ILE A 76 1.48 -11.49 15.23
C ILE A 76 2.26 -10.17 15.13
N MET A 77 1.76 -9.19 14.37
CA MET A 77 2.37 -7.86 14.29
C MET A 77 2.35 -7.12 15.63
N ALA A 78 1.21 -7.17 16.35
CA ALA A 78 1.09 -6.56 17.68
C ALA A 78 2.06 -7.20 18.67
N ARG A 79 2.16 -8.53 18.68
CA ARG A 79 3.09 -9.29 19.55
C ARG A 79 4.56 -9.05 19.20
N ARG A 80 4.92 -8.97 17.91
CA ARG A 80 6.27 -8.56 17.48
C ARG A 80 6.60 -7.14 17.93
N LYS A 81 5.63 -6.22 17.86
CA LYS A 81 5.82 -4.83 18.33
C LYS A 81 6.00 -4.77 19.85
N GLU A 82 5.23 -5.55 20.60
CA GLU A 82 5.39 -5.73 22.05
C GLU A 82 6.81 -6.23 22.38
N LEU A 83 7.24 -7.32 21.76
CA LEU A 83 8.58 -7.88 21.94
C LEU A 83 9.68 -6.84 21.62
N ARG A 84 9.54 -6.08 20.53
CA ARG A 84 10.50 -5.00 20.21
C ARG A 84 10.54 -3.94 21.30
N ARG A 85 9.40 -3.53 21.86
CA ARG A 85 9.34 -2.54 22.95
C ARG A 85 10.09 -3.04 24.19
N VAL A 86 9.84 -4.28 24.61
CA VAL A 86 10.53 -4.89 25.76
C VAL A 86 12.04 -5.00 25.48
N MET A 87 12.44 -5.44 24.29
CA MET A 87 13.85 -5.52 23.89
C MET A 87 14.55 -4.15 23.87
N THR A 88 13.87 -3.08 23.43
CA THR A 88 14.43 -1.73 23.47
C THR A 88 14.58 -1.20 24.90
N ARG A 89 13.66 -1.55 25.80
CA ARG A 89 13.77 -1.22 27.23
C ARG A 89 14.95 -1.95 27.85
N ARG A 90 15.11 -3.25 27.58
CA ARG A 90 16.27 -4.04 28.00
C ARG A 90 17.59 -3.39 27.58
N ARG A 91 17.73 -3.01 26.31
CA ARG A 91 18.94 -2.32 25.81
C ARG A 91 19.22 -0.99 26.52
N ARG A 92 18.18 -0.25 26.92
CA ARG A 92 18.35 1.00 27.69
C ARG A 92 18.84 0.73 29.11
N MET A 93 18.33 -0.32 29.75
CA MET A 93 18.72 -0.72 31.11
C MET A 93 20.14 -1.28 31.13
N GLU A 94 20.49 -2.12 30.16
CA GLU A 94 21.87 -2.62 29.96
C GLU A 94 22.86 -1.47 29.80
N ARG A 95 22.51 -0.41 29.07
CA ARG A 95 23.35 0.80 28.94
C ARG A 95 23.52 1.58 30.24
N LYS A 96 22.56 1.51 31.16
CA LYS A 96 22.63 2.14 32.48
C LYS A 96 23.36 1.28 33.51
N GLY A 97 23.78 0.06 33.15
CA GLY A 97 24.39 -0.89 34.09
C GLY A 97 23.37 -1.56 35.03
N GLU A 98 22.08 -1.28 34.89
CA GLU A 98 21.01 -1.88 35.68
C GLU A 98 20.58 -3.19 35.03
N ARG A 99 21.11 -4.32 35.52
CA ARG A 99 20.66 -5.65 35.11
C ARG A 99 19.51 -6.09 36.01
N THR A 100 18.29 -6.02 35.49
CA THR A 100 17.10 -6.53 36.18
C THR A 100 16.69 -7.88 35.60
N LYS A 101 16.72 -8.92 36.45
CA LYS A 101 16.24 -10.27 36.12
C LYS A 101 14.79 -10.25 35.62
N ASP A 102 14.00 -9.29 36.11
CA ASP A 102 12.60 -9.09 35.76
C ASP A 102 12.40 -8.81 34.25
N ILE A 103 13.31 -8.06 33.64
CA ILE A 103 13.22 -7.76 32.20
C ILE A 103 13.57 -8.98 31.35
N ASP A 104 14.50 -9.82 31.81
CA ASP A 104 14.80 -11.07 31.12
C ASP A 104 13.60 -12.03 31.13
N VAL A 105 12.87 -12.10 32.26
CA VAL A 105 11.61 -12.84 32.37
C VAL A 105 10.56 -12.25 31.42
N GLU A 106 10.41 -10.93 31.37
CA GLU A 106 9.47 -10.25 30.46
C GLU A 106 9.79 -10.51 28.99
N VAL A 107 11.07 -10.46 28.59
CA VAL A 107 11.51 -10.79 27.22
C VAL A 107 11.19 -12.24 26.89
N LYS A 108 11.44 -13.18 27.82
CA LYS A 108 11.15 -14.60 27.60
C LYS A 108 9.66 -14.84 27.44
N ALA A 109 8.83 -14.28 28.33
CA ALA A 109 7.37 -14.36 28.24
C ALA A 109 6.84 -13.74 26.94
N ALA A 110 7.37 -12.59 26.51
CA ALA A 110 6.98 -11.96 25.25
C ALA A 110 7.38 -12.79 24.02
N LYS A 111 8.53 -13.47 24.05
CA LYS A 111 8.94 -14.41 23.00
C LYS A 111 8.03 -15.63 22.93
N GLU A 112 7.67 -16.22 24.07
CA GLU A 112 6.78 -17.38 24.15
C GLU A 112 5.37 -17.03 23.63
N ARG A 113 4.81 -15.87 24.02
CA ARG A 113 3.53 -15.38 23.47
C ARG A 113 3.57 -15.23 21.96
N LEU A 114 4.67 -14.71 21.42
CA LEU A 114 4.84 -14.59 19.97
C LEU A 114 4.91 -15.98 19.30
N LYS A 115 5.62 -16.93 19.93
CA LYS A 115 5.73 -18.30 19.41
C LYS A 115 4.35 -18.96 19.37
N ASN A 116 3.61 -18.93 20.48
CA ASN A 116 2.27 -19.51 20.56
C ASN A 116 1.31 -18.88 19.53
N ALA A 117 1.35 -17.55 19.35
CA ALA A 117 0.53 -16.88 18.35
C ALA A 117 0.91 -17.26 16.90
N VAL A 118 2.17 -17.60 16.64
CA VAL A 118 2.61 -18.09 15.33
C VAL A 118 2.15 -19.54 15.11
N ASP A 119 2.20 -20.36 16.15
CA ASP A 119 1.82 -21.77 16.09
C ASP A 119 0.28 -21.95 15.99
N GLU A 120 -0.50 -21.08 16.64
CA GLU A 120 -1.96 -21.10 16.66
C GLU A 120 -2.59 -20.65 15.33
N GLU A 121 -1.97 -19.71 14.63
CA GLU A 121 -2.54 -19.01 13.48
C GLU A 121 -2.06 -19.59 12.13
N LEU A 122 -2.04 -20.93 12.05
CA LEU A 122 -1.42 -21.70 10.96
C LEU A 122 -2.15 -21.63 9.61
N GLN A 123 -3.32 -20.98 9.52
CA GLN A 123 -4.02 -20.87 8.24
C GLN A 123 -3.42 -19.72 7.41
N PRO A 124 -2.78 -20.02 6.26
CA PRO A 124 -2.24 -18.99 5.39
C PRO A 124 -3.36 -18.04 4.94
N ASP A 125 -3.06 -16.74 4.92
CA ASP A 125 -3.97 -15.76 4.32
C ASP A 125 -4.11 -16.09 2.82
N GLY A 126 -5.22 -15.67 2.19
CA GLY A 126 -5.44 -15.83 0.74
C GLY A 126 -4.55 -14.93 -0.13
N ILE A 127 -3.33 -14.64 0.34
CA ILE A 127 -2.38 -13.68 -0.22
C ILE A 127 -0.98 -14.30 -0.17
N ALA A 128 -0.31 -14.31 -1.31
CA ALA A 128 1.04 -14.84 -1.46
C ALA A 128 1.92 -13.86 -2.24
N PHE A 129 3.23 -13.97 -2.03
CA PHE A 129 4.26 -13.31 -2.82
C PHE A 129 5.00 -14.38 -3.61
N ALA A 130 4.96 -14.25 -4.94
CA ALA A 130 5.60 -15.15 -5.88
C ALA A 130 6.81 -14.44 -6.49
N SER A 131 8.01 -14.95 -6.26
CA SER A 131 9.27 -14.38 -6.74
C SER A 131 9.80 -15.18 -7.93
N PHE A 132 10.32 -14.45 -8.92
CA PHE A 132 10.84 -14.95 -10.18
C PHE A 132 12.35 -14.77 -10.29
N LEU A 133 12.96 -15.57 -11.17
CA LEU A 133 14.38 -15.50 -11.46
C LEU A 133 14.77 -14.21 -12.22
N SER A 134 13.87 -13.69 -13.07
CA SER A 134 14.08 -12.42 -13.78
C SER A 134 12.93 -11.45 -13.53
N ALA A 135 13.23 -10.16 -13.57
CA ALA A 135 12.22 -9.10 -13.48
C ALA A 135 11.34 -9.09 -14.75
N ASP A 136 11.92 -9.47 -15.89
CA ASP A 136 11.21 -9.55 -17.16
C ASP A 136 10.16 -10.67 -17.13
N ASP A 137 10.50 -11.82 -16.54
CA ASP A 137 9.57 -12.95 -16.37
C ASP A 137 8.41 -12.57 -15.46
N ALA A 138 8.70 -11.87 -14.35
CA ALA A 138 7.68 -11.34 -13.46
C ALA A 138 6.75 -10.36 -14.20
N ASP A 139 7.29 -9.50 -15.06
CA ASP A 139 6.51 -8.55 -15.86
C ASP A 139 5.63 -9.22 -16.91
N VAL A 140 6.17 -10.23 -17.60
CA VAL A 140 5.42 -11.03 -18.58
C VAL A 140 4.30 -11.78 -17.87
N ALA A 141 4.61 -12.43 -16.75
CA ALA A 141 3.62 -13.13 -15.93
C ALA A 141 2.56 -12.17 -15.40
N ALA A 142 2.95 -11.00 -14.88
CA ALA A 142 2.03 -9.99 -14.40
C ALA A 142 1.09 -9.52 -15.51
N LYS A 143 1.59 -9.22 -16.71
CA LYS A 143 0.78 -8.79 -17.85
C LYS A 143 -0.15 -9.89 -18.35
N LYS A 144 0.35 -11.13 -18.44
CA LYS A 144 -0.40 -12.30 -18.92
C LYS A 144 -1.52 -12.70 -17.96
N LEU A 145 -1.27 -12.60 -16.66
CA LEU A 145 -2.19 -13.00 -15.59
C LEU A 145 -3.02 -11.83 -15.05
N ARG A 146 -2.88 -10.63 -15.62
CA ARG A 146 -3.70 -9.46 -15.28
C ARG A 146 -5.10 -9.65 -15.83
N LEU A 147 -5.92 -10.42 -15.12
CA LEU A 147 -7.32 -10.58 -15.50
C LEU A 147 -8.05 -9.24 -15.41
N PRO A 148 -8.92 -8.92 -16.39
CA PRO A 148 -9.72 -7.72 -16.35
C PRO A 148 -10.63 -7.77 -15.12
N VAL A 149 -10.41 -6.84 -14.19
CA VAL A 149 -11.28 -6.61 -13.02
C VAL A 149 -12.55 -5.92 -13.52
N VAL A 150 -13.41 -6.68 -14.21
CA VAL A 150 -14.73 -6.18 -14.63
C VAL A 150 -15.78 -7.12 -14.06
N GLY A 151 -16.53 -6.61 -13.07
CA GLY A 151 -17.87 -7.08 -12.73
C GLY A 151 -18.03 -8.37 -11.92
N SER A 152 -16.98 -9.12 -11.60
CA SER A 152 -17.16 -10.38 -10.88
C SER A 152 -17.17 -10.20 -9.37
N ALA A 153 -18.34 -9.85 -8.84
CA ALA A 153 -18.71 -10.17 -7.48
C ALA A 153 -18.55 -11.70 -7.28
N CYS A 154 -17.80 -12.09 -6.25
CA CYS A 154 -17.76 -13.47 -5.76
C CYS A 154 -17.19 -14.54 -6.71
N ARG A 155 -15.86 -14.59 -6.86
CA ARG A 155 -15.13 -15.87 -6.79
C ARG A 155 -13.70 -15.62 -6.35
N SER A 156 -13.22 -16.48 -5.47
CA SER A 156 -11.82 -16.64 -5.08
C SER A 156 -10.97 -16.96 -6.31
N HIS A 157 -10.63 -15.91 -7.06
CA HIS A 157 -9.78 -16.01 -8.23
C HIS A 157 -8.40 -15.47 -7.90
N PHE A 158 -7.37 -16.14 -8.40
CA PHE A 158 -6.01 -15.64 -8.39
C PHE A 158 -5.97 -14.29 -9.10
N SER A 159 -5.68 -13.24 -8.34
CA SER A 159 -5.48 -11.88 -8.84
C SER A 159 -4.02 -11.52 -8.63
N VAL A 160 -3.33 -11.22 -9.73
CA VAL A 160 -1.88 -11.03 -9.75
C VAL A 160 -1.57 -9.55 -9.97
N TYR A 161 -0.71 -8.99 -9.12
CA TYR A 161 -0.27 -7.61 -9.16
C TYR A 161 1.25 -7.55 -9.01
N GLN A 162 1.90 -6.51 -9.54
CA GLN A 162 3.28 -6.24 -9.18
C GLN A 162 3.38 -5.99 -7.67
N ALA A 163 4.29 -6.66 -6.97
CA ALA A 163 4.48 -6.39 -5.56
C ALA A 163 5.14 -5.02 -5.39
N PRO A 164 4.63 -4.15 -4.50
CA PRO A 164 5.34 -2.93 -4.14
C PRO A 164 6.57 -3.28 -3.29
N ALA A 165 7.51 -2.34 -3.15
CA ALA A 165 8.68 -2.55 -2.32
C ALA A 165 8.29 -2.92 -0.88
N PRO A 166 9.06 -3.77 -0.18
CA PRO A 166 8.68 -4.26 1.16
C PRO A 166 8.37 -3.17 2.19
N LYS A 167 9.02 -2.01 2.06
CA LYS A 167 8.83 -0.81 2.90
C LYS A 167 7.50 -0.08 2.63
N ASP A 168 6.98 -0.17 1.41
CA ASP A 168 5.77 0.53 0.96
C ASP A 168 4.50 -0.31 1.18
N ILE A 169 4.68 -1.58 1.55
CA ILE A 169 3.57 -2.47 1.90
C ILE A 169 2.93 -2.04 3.22
N ILE A 170 1.72 -1.50 3.14
CA ILE A 170 0.89 -1.22 4.32
C ILE A 170 0.21 -2.51 4.78
N TRP A 171 0.92 -3.30 5.58
CA TRP A 171 0.48 -4.62 6.04
C TRP A 171 -0.89 -4.64 6.71
N LYS A 172 -1.24 -3.58 7.44
CA LYS A 172 -2.55 -3.43 8.09
C LYS A 172 -3.72 -3.43 7.11
N ASN A 173 -3.47 -3.05 5.85
CA ASN A 173 -4.50 -2.83 4.83
C ASN A 173 -4.59 -3.97 3.81
N ILE A 174 -3.72 -4.98 3.93
CA ILE A 174 -3.63 -6.07 2.95
C ILE A 174 -4.88 -6.96 2.99
N ARG A 175 -5.47 -7.17 4.18
CA ARG A 175 -6.59 -8.10 4.41
C ARG A 175 -7.98 -7.48 4.24
N ASN A 176 -8.09 -6.33 3.56
CA ASN A 176 -9.40 -5.71 3.40
C ASN A 176 -10.29 -6.53 2.48
N ARG A 177 -11.48 -6.89 2.96
CA ARG A 177 -12.55 -7.44 2.12
C ARG A 177 -13.05 -6.37 1.16
N PRO A 178 -13.45 -6.72 -0.08
CA PRO A 178 -13.91 -5.75 -1.08
C PRO A 178 -15.09 -4.90 -0.60
N LEU A 179 -16.05 -5.51 0.11
CA LEU A 179 -17.17 -4.78 0.71
C LEU A 179 -16.71 -3.76 1.78
N GLY A 180 -15.68 -4.11 2.55
CA GLY A 180 -15.06 -3.19 3.51
C GLY A 180 -14.29 -2.05 2.84
N ILE A 181 -13.74 -2.27 1.64
CA ILE A 181 -13.10 -1.20 0.84
C ILE A 181 -14.16 -0.20 0.38
N ALA A 182 -15.28 -0.67 -0.18
CA ALA A 182 -16.37 0.20 -0.62
C ALA A 182 -16.95 1.04 0.55
N GLY A 183 -17.21 0.41 1.69
CA GLY A 183 -17.66 1.12 2.89
C GLY A 183 -16.68 2.19 3.37
N ARG A 184 -15.37 1.90 3.35
CA ARG A 184 -14.32 2.88 3.68
C ARG A 184 -14.26 4.03 2.67
N MET A 185 -14.41 3.75 1.37
CA MET A 185 -14.46 4.80 0.35
C MET A 185 -15.63 5.74 0.60
N LEU A 186 -16.83 5.22 0.89
CA LEU A 186 -17.99 6.04 1.24
C LEU A 186 -17.76 6.85 2.53
N ALA A 187 -17.21 6.22 3.57
CA ALA A 187 -16.93 6.87 4.85
C ALA A 187 -15.91 8.02 4.74
N VAL A 188 -15.03 8.01 3.74
CA VAL A 188 -14.10 9.12 3.47
C VAL A 188 -14.71 10.15 2.51
N ASN A 189 -15.36 9.69 1.44
CA ASN A 189 -15.88 10.56 0.40
C ASN A 189 -17.08 11.39 0.85
N ILE A 190 -17.96 10.86 1.71
CA ILE A 190 -19.14 11.59 2.20
C ILE A 190 -18.72 12.81 3.06
N PRO A 191 -17.87 12.66 4.10
CA PRO A 191 -17.37 13.81 4.84
C PRO A 191 -16.55 14.77 3.97
N LEU A 192 -15.76 14.27 3.02
CA LEU A 192 -14.99 15.12 2.12
C LEU A 192 -15.91 15.96 1.22
N PHE A 193 -16.99 15.37 0.70
CA PHE A 193 -18.02 16.09 -0.06
C PHE A 193 -18.70 17.16 0.81
N LEU A 194 -19.09 16.82 2.04
CA LEU A 194 -19.66 17.79 2.97
C LEU A 194 -18.68 18.90 3.33
N LEU A 195 -17.39 18.59 3.48
CA LEU A 195 -16.35 19.57 3.72
C LEU A 195 -16.28 20.57 2.57
N PHE A 196 -16.26 20.11 1.31
CA PHE A 196 -16.26 21.00 0.15
C PHE A 196 -17.52 21.87 0.10
N PHE A 197 -18.69 21.30 0.37
CA PHE A 197 -19.95 22.05 0.41
C PHE A 197 -19.97 23.09 1.54
N LEU A 198 -19.48 22.75 2.72
CA LEU A 198 -19.38 23.70 3.84
C LEU A 198 -18.33 24.79 3.56
N PHE A 199 -17.32 24.48 2.76
CA PHE A 199 -16.25 25.40 2.41
C PHE A 199 -16.65 26.39 1.30
N THR A 200 -17.74 26.16 0.55
CA THR A 200 -18.21 27.17 -0.42
C THR A 200 -18.72 28.43 0.28
N THR A 201 -19.41 28.29 1.41
CA THR A 201 -19.96 29.42 2.18
C THR A 201 -18.91 30.46 2.60
N PRO A 202 -17.79 30.11 3.27
CA PRO A 202 -16.76 31.09 3.63
C PRO A 202 -16.06 31.68 2.40
N VAL A 203 -15.88 30.93 1.31
CA VAL A 203 -15.30 31.45 0.06
C VAL A 203 -16.22 32.50 -0.57
N SER A 204 -17.53 32.22 -0.63
CA SER A 204 -18.51 33.18 -1.14
C SER A 204 -18.58 34.44 -0.28
N LEU A 205 -18.55 34.30 1.05
CA LEU A 205 -18.51 35.45 1.97
C LEU A 205 -17.24 36.29 1.77
N PHE A 206 -16.08 35.65 1.64
CA PHE A 206 -14.82 36.35 1.39
C PHE A 206 -14.88 37.13 0.06
N SER A 207 -15.40 36.51 -1.01
CA SER A 207 -15.59 37.18 -2.30
C SER A 207 -16.49 38.40 -2.17
N ALA A 208 -17.63 38.27 -1.50
CA ALA A 208 -18.56 39.38 -1.30
C ALA A 208 -17.92 40.55 -0.52
N VAL A 209 -17.16 40.25 0.53
CA VAL A 209 -16.44 41.29 1.30
C VAL A 209 -15.40 41.98 0.43
N THR A 210 -14.66 41.25 -0.41
CA THR A 210 -13.69 41.86 -1.32
C THR A 210 -14.34 42.75 -2.36
N GLU A 211 -15.48 42.36 -2.93
CA GLU A 211 -16.23 43.17 -3.89
C GLU A 211 -16.72 44.48 -3.27
N VAL A 212 -17.31 44.42 -2.07
CA VAL A 212 -17.75 45.62 -1.34
C VAL A 212 -16.57 46.53 -1.03
N SER A 213 -15.44 45.96 -0.62
CA SER A 213 -14.23 46.74 -0.30
C SER A 213 -13.69 47.47 -1.53
N ILE A 214 -13.69 46.82 -2.70
CA ILE A 214 -13.29 47.43 -3.97
C ILE A 214 -14.25 48.55 -4.36
N ALA A 215 -15.56 48.36 -4.20
CA ALA A 215 -16.56 49.38 -4.54
C ALA A 215 -16.41 50.66 -3.70
N ILE A 216 -16.16 50.52 -2.38
CA ILE A 216 -15.93 51.67 -1.49
C ILE A 216 -14.66 52.44 -1.91
N LEU A 217 -13.59 51.73 -2.27
CA LEU A 217 -12.35 52.36 -2.72
C LEU A 217 -12.53 53.11 -4.05
N GLN A 218 -13.37 52.62 -4.96
CA GLN A 218 -13.67 53.31 -6.21
C GLN A 218 -14.49 54.59 -5.98
N GLN A 219 -15.47 54.56 -5.09
CA GLN A 219 -16.30 55.74 -4.77
C GLN A 219 -15.46 56.87 -4.16
N ASN A 220 -14.57 56.55 -3.21
CA ASN A 220 -13.67 57.54 -2.59
C ASN A 220 -12.58 58.09 -3.53
N ALA A 221 -12.36 57.47 -4.69
CA ALA A 221 -11.38 57.94 -5.67
C ALA A 221 -12.00 58.86 -6.75
N THR A 222 -13.34 58.89 -6.83
CA THR A 222 -14.09 59.73 -7.78
C THR A 222 -14.61 61.04 -7.16
N ASP A 223 -14.62 61.13 -5.83
CA ASP A 223 -14.92 62.34 -5.07
C ASP A 223 -13.63 63.14 -4.78
#